data_AF-A0A0N4V473-F1
#
_entry.id   AF-A0A0N4V473-F1
#
_cell.length_a   1.000
_cell.length_b   1.000
_cell.length_c   1.000
_cell.angle_alpha   90.00
_cell.angle_beta   90.00
_cell.angle_gamma   90.00
#
_symmetry.space_group_name_H-M   'P 1'
#
loop_
_entity.id
_entity.type
_entity.pdbx_description
1 polymer ?
#
loop_
_entity_poly.entity_id
_entity_poly.type
_entity_poly.pdbx_seq_one_letter_code
_entity_poly.pdbx_strand_id
1 'polypeptide(L)'
;MFFKKYEVIRSPGSENATLAPNIDRDTAKESQHTQLLLTTKELQSPIRRGYDYLEDYKKLETPVGPRFPDGSINWTCDCMGGGTLVAHHCGFHFRKVYKCMMDAETPEDASARCSAQFVDWVSCMRDLNG
;
A
#
# COMPACT_ATOMS: atom_id res chain seq x y z
N MET A 1 5.08 -3.07 -32.43
CA MET A 1 4.89 -3.44 -31.01
C MET A 1 4.99 -4.96 -30.93
N PHE A 2 6.19 -5.49 -30.65
CA PHE A 2 6.44 -6.93 -30.72
C PHE A 2 6.27 -7.54 -29.33
N PHE A 3 5.21 -8.32 -29.15
CA PHE A 3 5.07 -9.23 -28.01
C PHE A 3 6.09 -10.37 -28.19
N LYS A 4 7.04 -10.50 -27.26
CA LYS A 4 7.79 -11.75 -27.11
C LYS A 4 7.15 -12.58 -26.01
N LYS A 5 6.72 -13.78 -26.42
CA LYS A 5 6.26 -14.90 -25.60
C LYS A 5 7.39 -15.28 -24.64
N TYR A 6 7.10 -15.48 -23.36
CA TYR A 6 8.04 -16.12 -22.44
C TYR A 6 7.40 -17.39 -21.89
N GLU A 7 8.12 -18.50 -22.09
CA GLU A 7 7.76 -19.85 -21.65
C GLU A 7 7.89 -20.01 -20.14
N VAL A 8 7.02 -20.85 -19.58
CA VAL A 8 7.06 -21.31 -18.20
C VAL A 8 8.23 -22.26 -18.04
N ILE A 9 9.32 -21.81 -17.40
CA ILE A 9 10.38 -22.72 -16.96
C ILE A 9 9.95 -23.32 -15.61
N ARG A 10 9.38 -24.53 -15.66
CA ARG A 10 9.37 -25.46 -14.53
C ARG A 10 10.63 -26.30 -14.61
N SER A 11 11.35 -26.48 -13.50
CA SER A 11 12.07 -27.70 -13.09
C SER A 11 12.90 -27.42 -11.82
N PRO A 12 13.39 -28.45 -11.10
CA PRO A 12 12.65 -29.27 -10.14
C PRO A 12 13.32 -29.18 -8.76
N GLY A 13 12.77 -29.86 -7.75
CA GLY A 13 13.21 -29.75 -6.36
C GLY A 13 14.72 -29.94 -6.13
N SER A 14 15.25 -29.14 -5.20
CA SER A 14 16.49 -29.40 -4.48
C SER A 14 16.33 -28.81 -3.08
N GLU A 15 16.28 -29.71 -2.11
CA GLU A 15 16.24 -29.42 -0.68
C GLU A 15 17.49 -28.66 -0.22
N ASN A 16 17.31 -27.85 0.83
CA ASN A 16 18.35 -27.23 1.66
C ASN A 16 19.29 -26.21 0.97
N ALA A 17 18.87 -24.95 0.92
CA ALA A 17 19.78 -23.82 0.76
C ALA A 17 19.80 -22.97 2.04
N THR A 18 20.79 -23.26 2.90
CA THR A 18 21.20 -22.40 4.00
C THR A 18 21.67 -21.06 3.44
N LEU A 19 20.91 -19.99 3.62
CA LEU A 19 21.33 -18.63 3.26
C LEU A 19 22.15 -18.04 4.41
N ALA A 20 23.47 -18.24 4.35
CA ALA A 20 24.42 -17.43 5.13
C ALA A 20 24.63 -16.07 4.42
N PRO A 21 24.80 -14.96 5.17
CA PRO A 21 25.00 -13.65 4.57
C PRO A 21 26.50 -13.42 4.28
N ASN A 22 26.88 -13.33 3.01
CA ASN A 22 28.12 -12.65 2.63
C ASN A 22 27.79 -11.20 2.31
N ILE A 23 28.06 -10.31 3.28
CA ILE A 23 28.17 -8.88 3.02
C ILE A 23 29.61 -8.65 2.59
N ASP A 24 29.87 -8.72 1.29
CA ASP A 24 31.02 -8.04 0.69
C ASP A 24 30.52 -6.69 0.16
N ARG A 25 30.74 -5.67 0.99
CA ARG A 25 30.57 -4.27 0.61
C ARG A 25 31.87 -3.84 -0.05
N ASP A 26 31.96 -4.00 -1.37
CA ASP A 26 32.66 -3.04 -2.22
C ASP A 26 32.40 -3.32 -3.72
N THR A 27 32.00 -2.26 -4.42
CA THR A 27 32.01 -2.09 -5.89
C THR A 27 31.09 -2.95 -6.76
N ALA A 28 29.81 -2.54 -6.93
CA ALA A 28 29.06 -2.85 -8.15
C ALA A 28 27.81 -1.95 -8.35
N LYS A 29 27.92 -1.04 -9.32
CA LYS A 29 26.90 -0.60 -10.28
C LYS A 29 25.46 -0.37 -9.78
N GLU A 30 25.14 0.91 -9.66
CA GLU A 30 23.80 1.46 -9.45
C GLU A 30 22.83 1.08 -10.59
N SER A 31 22.11 -0.03 -10.41
CA SER A 31 20.78 -0.27 -10.98
C SER A 31 20.24 -1.64 -10.54
N GLN A 32 19.55 -1.74 -9.41
CA GLN A 32 18.52 -2.77 -9.26
C GLN A 32 17.63 -2.49 -8.06
N HIS A 33 16.35 -2.26 -8.31
CA HIS A 33 15.36 -2.45 -7.26
C HIS A 33 15.41 -3.91 -6.81
N THR A 34 15.62 -4.16 -5.53
CA THR A 34 15.58 -5.51 -4.95
C THR A 34 14.13 -5.88 -4.67
N GLN A 35 13.62 -6.94 -5.31
CA GLN A 35 12.31 -7.49 -4.98
C GLN A 35 12.45 -8.43 -3.78
N LEU A 36 11.71 -8.14 -2.71
CA LEU A 36 11.63 -8.96 -1.51
C LEU A 36 10.30 -9.70 -1.51
N LEU A 37 10.33 -11.01 -1.69
CA LEU A 37 9.15 -11.87 -1.62
C LEU A 37 9.06 -12.46 -0.21
N LEU A 38 7.92 -12.26 0.45
CA LEU A 38 7.63 -12.76 1.78
C LEU A 38 6.59 -13.87 1.70
N THR A 39 6.85 -14.99 2.35
CA THR A 39 5.83 -16.01 2.59
C THR A 39 4.84 -15.56 3.68
N THR A 40 3.64 -16.15 3.72
CA THR A 40 2.65 -15.84 4.77
C THR A 40 3.20 -16.03 6.19
N LYS A 41 4.06 -17.05 6.38
CA LYS A 41 4.70 -17.31 7.66
C LYS A 41 5.73 -16.25 8.03
N GLU A 42 6.49 -15.75 7.07
CA GLU A 42 7.46 -14.66 7.29
C GLU A 42 6.76 -13.33 7.57
N LEU A 43 5.65 -13.04 6.87
CA LEU A 43 4.81 -11.86 7.14
C LEU A 43 4.27 -11.82 8.57
N GLN A 44 3.99 -12.99 9.14
CA GLN A 44 3.50 -13.13 10.52
C GLN A 44 4.63 -13.20 11.56
N SER A 45 5.89 -13.32 11.13
CA SER A 45 7.05 -13.36 12.01
C SER A 45 7.61 -11.96 12.27
N PRO A 46 8.31 -11.73 13.39
CA PRO A 46 8.99 -10.46 13.63
C PRO A 46 9.96 -10.11 12.49
N ILE A 47 10.11 -8.82 12.21
CA ILE A 47 11.00 -8.32 11.15
C ILE A 47 12.43 -8.83 11.39
N ARG A 48 13.04 -9.43 10.35
CA ARG A 48 14.41 -9.96 10.44
C ARG A 48 15.42 -8.83 10.59
N ARG A 49 16.49 -9.08 11.37
CA ARG A 49 17.64 -8.16 11.49
C ARG A 49 18.19 -7.86 10.10
N GLY A 50 18.38 -6.57 9.79
CA GLY A 50 18.78 -6.08 8.46
C GLY A 50 17.65 -5.44 7.64
N TYR A 51 16.40 -5.62 8.05
CA TYR A 51 15.25 -4.87 7.53
C TYR A 51 14.76 -3.82 8.53
N ASP A 52 15.63 -3.34 9.42
CA ASP A 52 15.27 -2.40 10.49
C ASP A 52 14.72 -1.08 9.91
N TYR A 53 15.06 -0.75 8.67
CA TYR A 53 14.50 0.40 7.94
C TYR A 53 13.00 0.27 7.69
N LEU A 54 12.44 -0.95 7.66
CA LEU A 54 11.00 -1.17 7.60
C LEU A 54 10.31 -0.76 8.89
N GLU A 55 11.02 -0.55 10.00
CA GLU A 55 10.44 -0.04 11.25
C GLU A 55 10.56 1.48 11.37
N ASP A 56 11.23 2.16 10.44
CA ASP A 56 11.43 3.60 10.50
C ASP A 56 10.12 4.38 10.39
N TYR A 57 9.06 3.80 9.81
CA TYR A 57 7.73 4.42 9.83
C TYR A 57 7.19 4.60 11.25
N LYS A 58 7.60 3.77 12.22
CA LYS A 58 7.21 3.91 13.64
C LYS A 58 7.93 5.07 14.33
N LYS A 59 9.01 5.58 13.72
CA LYS A 59 9.77 6.74 14.22
C LYS A 59 9.23 8.07 13.71
N LEU A 60 8.22 8.05 12.82
CA LEU A 60 7.57 9.25 12.34
C LEU A 60 6.71 9.86 13.47
N GLU A 61 6.96 11.13 13.79
CA GLU A 61 6.23 11.89 14.82
C GLU A 61 4.81 12.30 14.37
N THR A 62 4.48 12.14 13.09
CA THR A 62 3.17 12.49 12.52
C THR A 62 2.07 11.50 12.94
N PRO A 63 0.79 11.94 13.00
CA PRO A 63 -0.31 11.06 13.40
C PRO A 63 -0.39 9.86 12.47
N VAL A 64 -0.20 8.67 13.04
CA VAL A 64 -0.11 7.41 12.31
C VAL A 64 -1.52 6.99 11.91
N GLY A 65 -1.95 7.46 10.74
CA GLY A 65 -3.16 6.98 10.08
C GLY A 65 -4.21 8.04 9.83
N PRO A 66 -5.38 7.60 9.34
CA PRO A 66 -6.40 8.50 8.81
C PRO A 66 -7.29 9.14 9.88
N ARG A 67 -7.15 8.77 11.15
CA ARG A 67 -7.86 9.39 12.27
C ARG A 67 -6.89 9.89 13.32
N PHE A 68 -7.21 11.05 13.88
CA PHE A 68 -6.57 11.55 15.09
C PHE A 68 -7.19 10.89 16.34
N PRO A 69 -6.51 10.97 17.51
CA PRO A 69 -7.05 10.46 18.77
C PRO A 69 -8.37 11.10 19.21
N ASP A 70 -8.69 12.29 18.73
CA ASP A 70 -9.95 12.99 19.00
C ASP A 70 -11.11 12.51 18.10
N GLY A 71 -10.85 11.56 17.20
CA GLY A 71 -11.82 11.02 16.24
C GLY A 71 -11.97 11.84 14.96
N SER A 72 -11.31 13.00 14.85
CA SER A 72 -11.29 13.79 13.62
C SER A 72 -10.46 13.09 12.52
N ILE A 73 -10.74 13.43 11.26
CA ILE A 73 -10.10 12.79 10.10
C ILE A 73 -8.78 13.53 9.77
N ASN A 74 -7.68 12.78 9.69
CA ASN A 74 -6.39 13.26 9.22
C ASN A 74 -6.32 13.24 7.68
N TRP A 75 -6.83 14.31 7.06
CA TRP A 75 -6.86 14.45 5.60
C TRP A 75 -5.48 14.50 4.95
N THR A 76 -4.43 14.80 5.71
CA THR A 76 -3.05 14.93 5.22
C THR A 76 -2.22 13.68 5.44
N CYS A 77 -2.81 12.57 5.93
CA CYS A 77 -2.04 11.34 6.13
C CYS A 77 -1.45 10.84 4.80
N ASP A 78 -0.26 10.25 4.85
CA ASP A 78 0.36 9.58 3.70
C ASP A 78 -0.54 8.45 3.15
N CYS A 79 -1.35 7.85 4.03
CA CYS A 79 -2.36 6.87 3.68
C CYS A 79 -3.45 7.39 2.71
N MET A 80 -3.65 8.71 2.66
CA MET A 80 -4.53 9.42 1.72
C MET A 80 -3.72 10.19 0.67
N GLY A 81 -2.50 9.71 0.37
CA GLY A 81 -1.59 10.34 -0.57
C GLY A 81 -1.09 11.70 -0.09
N GLY A 82 -0.87 11.88 1.21
CA GLY A 82 -0.40 13.16 1.77
C GLY A 82 -1.38 14.31 1.55
N GLY A 83 -2.68 14.00 1.47
CA GLY A 83 -3.74 14.96 1.16
C GLY A 83 -3.98 15.21 -0.33
N THR A 84 -3.19 14.63 -1.23
CA THR A 84 -3.43 14.76 -2.69
C THR A 84 -4.77 14.16 -3.12
N LEU A 85 -5.21 13.06 -2.51
CA LEU A 85 -6.50 12.42 -2.82
C LEU A 85 -7.69 13.34 -2.49
N VAL A 86 -7.52 14.16 -1.45
CA VAL A 86 -8.51 15.09 -0.91
C VAL A 86 -8.47 16.44 -1.66
N ALA A 87 -7.30 16.81 -2.17
CA ALA A 87 -7.06 18.01 -2.99
C ALA A 87 -7.27 17.77 -4.50
N HIS A 88 -7.45 16.52 -4.92
CA HIS A 88 -7.71 16.15 -6.31
C HIS A 88 -9.00 16.80 -6.85
N HIS A 89 -9.14 16.87 -8.18
CA HIS A 89 -10.36 17.40 -8.83
C HIS A 89 -11.64 16.73 -8.30
N CYS A 90 -11.61 15.42 -8.11
CA CYS A 90 -12.72 14.63 -7.52
C CYS A 90 -12.67 14.51 -5.99
N GLY A 91 -11.76 15.23 -5.33
CA GLY A 91 -11.51 15.13 -3.89
C GLY A 91 -12.71 15.50 -3.03
N PHE A 92 -13.62 16.34 -3.53
CA PHE A 92 -14.85 16.67 -2.82
C PHE A 92 -15.83 15.49 -2.72
N HIS A 93 -15.89 14.61 -3.73
CA HIS A 93 -16.64 13.35 -3.66
C HIS A 93 -15.94 12.35 -2.74
N PHE A 94 -14.60 12.26 -2.81
CA PHE A 94 -13.81 11.43 -1.91
C PHE A 94 -14.09 11.74 -0.42
N ARG A 95 -14.14 13.02 -0.05
CA ARG A 95 -14.48 13.43 1.33
C ARG A 95 -15.84 12.91 1.79
N LYS A 96 -16.84 12.88 0.90
CA LYS A 96 -18.20 12.41 1.22
C LYS A 96 -18.23 10.91 1.44
N VAL A 97 -17.63 10.14 0.54
CA VAL A 97 -17.57 8.68 0.69
C VAL A 97 -16.75 8.29 1.92
N TYR A 98 -15.61 8.95 2.14
CA TYR A 98 -14.74 8.65 3.27
C TYR A 98 -15.44 8.91 4.61
N LYS A 99 -16.12 10.06 4.77
CA LYS A 99 -16.92 10.33 5.96
C LYS A 99 -18.01 9.29 6.18
N CYS A 100 -18.76 8.94 5.14
CA CYS A 100 -19.80 7.92 5.25
C CYS A 100 -19.24 6.57 5.70
N MET A 101 -18.11 6.13 5.13
CA MET A 101 -17.46 4.87 5.49
C MET A 101 -16.94 4.89 6.94
N MET A 102 -16.54 6.05 7.46
CA MET A 102 -16.07 6.20 8.84
C MET A 102 -17.19 6.17 9.89
N ASP A 103 -18.42 6.46 9.47
CA ASP A 103 -19.65 6.40 10.28
C ASP A 103 -20.34 5.02 10.22
N ALA A 104 -19.81 4.09 9.42
CA ALA A 104 -20.31 2.73 9.32
C ALA A 104 -19.66 1.84 10.39
N GLU A 105 -20.45 0.93 10.97
CA GLU A 105 -19.99 0.04 12.05
C GLU A 105 -19.16 -1.13 11.51
N THR A 106 -19.48 -1.58 10.29
CA THR A 106 -18.79 -2.69 9.62
C THR A 106 -18.47 -2.36 8.15
N PRO A 107 -17.48 -3.03 7.55
CA PRO A 107 -17.18 -2.89 6.13
C PRO A 107 -18.37 -3.24 5.21
N GLU A 108 -19.17 -4.22 5.60
CA GLU A 108 -20.37 -4.65 4.87
C GLU A 108 -21.46 -3.56 4.90
N ASP A 109 -21.66 -2.92 6.06
CA ASP A 109 -22.58 -1.78 6.20
C ASP A 109 -22.10 -0.58 5.38
N ALA A 110 -20.79 -0.28 5.43
CA ALA A 110 -20.18 0.80 4.64
C ALA A 110 -20.45 0.62 3.13
N SER A 111 -20.33 -0.61 2.63
CA SER A 111 -20.53 -0.94 1.23
C SER A 111 -21.99 -0.75 0.79
N ALA A 112 -22.94 -1.09 1.65
CA ALA A 112 -24.37 -0.89 1.36
C ALA A 112 -24.77 0.59 1.46
N ARG A 113 -24.45 1.22 2.60
CA ARG A 113 -24.89 2.57 2.97
C ARG A 113 -24.20 3.69 2.19
N CYS A 114 -22.93 3.51 1.84
CA CYS A 114 -22.11 4.54 1.19
C CYS A 114 -21.94 4.34 -0.32
N SER A 115 -22.72 3.42 -0.90
CA SER A 115 -22.68 3.06 -2.31
C SER A 115 -22.92 4.26 -3.24
N ALA A 116 -23.89 5.13 -2.91
CA ALA A 116 -24.18 6.31 -3.72
C ALA A 116 -22.98 7.28 -3.79
N GLN A 117 -22.37 7.61 -2.64
CA GLN A 117 -21.21 8.49 -2.55
C GLN A 117 -19.99 7.88 -3.25
N PHE A 118 -19.86 6.56 -3.19
CA PHE A 118 -18.82 5.84 -3.91
C PHE A 118 -19.01 5.93 -5.43
N VAL A 119 -20.24 5.72 -5.92
CA VAL A 119 -20.56 5.86 -7.35
C VAL A 119 -20.26 7.26 -7.85
N ASP A 120 -20.65 8.31 -7.10
CA ASP A 120 -20.34 9.69 -7.46
C ASP A 120 -18.83 9.93 -7.59
N TRP A 121 -18.05 9.42 -6.63
CA TRP A 121 -16.60 9.57 -6.64
C TRP A 121 -15.96 8.85 -7.83
N VAL A 122 -16.38 7.61 -8.10
CA VAL A 122 -15.87 6.83 -9.24
C VAL A 122 -16.30 7.45 -10.56
N SER A 123 -17.53 7.97 -10.70
CA SER A 123 -17.98 8.65 -11.91
C SER A 123 -17.10 9.84 -12.22
N CYS A 124 -16.86 10.72 -11.24
CA CYS A 124 -15.97 11.87 -11.43
C CYS A 124 -14.56 11.45 -11.87
N MET A 125 -13.98 10.41 -11.25
CA MET A 125 -12.66 9.92 -11.64
C MET A 125 -12.63 9.33 -13.05
N ARG A 126 -13.71 8.70 -13.50
CA ARG A 126 -13.82 8.13 -14.85
C ARG A 126 -13.90 9.22 -15.91
N ASP A 127 -14.65 10.29 -15.64
CA ASP A 127 -14.84 11.39 -16.58
C ASP A 127 -13.55 12.20 -16.83
N LEU A 128 -12.59 12.15 -15.90
CA LEU A 128 -11.26 12.75 -16.07
C LEU A 128 -10.36 12.03 -17.08
N ASN A 129 -10.67 10.78 -17.42
CA ASN A 129 -9.91 9.98 -18.38
C ASN A 129 -10.54 9.97 -19.79
N GLY A 130 -11.55 10.82 -20.02
CA GLY A 130 -12.29 10.97 -21.27
C GLY A 130 -11.76 12.06 -22.19
#